data_AF-A0A497L5H5-F1
#
_entry.id   AF-A0A497L5H5-F1
#
_cell.length_a   1.000
_cell.length_b   1.000
_cell.length_c   1.000
_cell.angle_alpha   90.00
_cell.angle_beta   90.00
_cell.angle_gamma   90.00
#
_symmetry.space_group_name_H-M   'P 1'
#
loop_
_entity.id
_entity.type
_entity.pdbx_description
1 polymer ?
#
loop_
_entity_poly.entity_id
_entity_poly.type
_entity_poly.pdbx_seq_one_letter_code
_entity_poly.pdbx_strand_id
1 'polypeptide(L)' 'MVKYVTISIPKPLYERLAKALEGTGYRSVTEYIIFLIRKNLPDLESNDVKRRLKALGYL' A
#
# COMPACT_ATOMS: atom_id res chain seq x y z
N MET A 1 -4.25 -13.79 17.63
CA MET A 1 -2.85 -13.45 17.31
C MET A 1 -2.80 -12.99 15.86
N VAL A 2 -2.27 -11.80 15.60
CA VAL A 2 -2.13 -11.29 14.21
C VAL A 2 -1.03 -12.09 13.52
N LYS A 3 -1.33 -12.68 12.37
CA LYS A 3 -0.35 -13.39 11.53
C LYS A 3 0.20 -12.42 10.48
N TYR A 4 1.51 -12.37 10.35
CA TYR A 4 2.19 -11.53 9.37
C TYR A 4 2.73 -12.39 8.23
N VAL A 5 2.82 -11.79 7.05
CA VAL A 5 3.39 -12.41 5.84
C VAL A 5 4.56 -11.57 5.34
N THR A 6 5.52 -12.21 4.69
CA THR A 6 6.66 -11.53 4.07
C THR A 6 6.32 -11.22 2.60
N ILE A 7 6.58 -9.99 2.18
CA ILE A 7 6.40 -9.55 0.79
C ILE A 7 7.78 -9.22 0.22
N SER A 8 8.13 -9.82 -0.91
CA SER A 8 9.34 -9.49 -1.64
C SER A 8 9.15 -8.19 -2.42
N ILE A 9 9.95 -7.17 -2.10
CA ILE A 9 9.93 -5.86 -2.77
C ILE A 9 11.31 -5.63 -3.41
N PRO A 10 11.39 -5.21 -4.68
CA PRO A 10 12.66 -4.81 -5.28
C PRO A 10 13.36 -3.77 -4.41
N LYS A 11 14.61 -4.05 -4.02
CA LYS A 11 15.41 -3.20 -3.14
C LYS A 11 15.41 -1.71 -3.56
N PRO A 12 15.54 -1.36 -4.86
CA PRO A 12 15.51 0.04 -5.28
C PRO A 12 14.18 0.75 -4.98
N LEU A 13 13.05 0.03 -5.06
CA LEU A 13 11.74 0.62 -4.75
C LEU A 13 11.59 0.86 -3.25
N TYR A 14 12.02 -0.11 -2.44
CA TYR A 14 12.00 0.03 -0.99
C TYR A 14 12.86 1.21 -0.51
N GLU A 15 14.08 1.35 -1.04
CA GLU A 15 14.98 2.45 -0.67
C GLU A 15 14.46 3.82 -1.11
N ARG A 16 13.88 3.92 -2.31
CA ARG A 16 13.23 5.16 -2.76
C ARG A 16 12.07 5.55 -1.86
N LEU A 17 11.27 4.57 -1.45
CA LEU A 17 10.16 4.80 -0.54
C LEU A 17 10.65 5.19 0.87
N ALA A 18 11.68 4.52 1.39
CA ALA A 18 12.29 4.86 2.67
C ALA A 18 12.77 6.31 2.69
N LYS A 19 13.52 6.73 1.66
CA LYS A 19 13.99 8.11 1.49
C LYS A 19 12.83 9.12 1.44
N ALA A 20 11.77 8.79 0.71
CA ALA A 20 10.60 9.67 0.60
C ALA A 20 9.84 9.83 1.94
N LEU A 21 10.01 8.90 2.88
CA LEU A 21 9.39 8.93 4.20
C LEU A 21 10.27 9.59 5.27
N GLU A 22 11.52 9.95 4.95
CA GLU A 22 12.39 10.69 5.87
C GLU A 22 11.76 12.03 6.26
N GLY A 23 11.72 12.33 7.56
CA GLY A 23 11.08 13.55 8.09
C GLY A 23 9.55 13.50 8.14
N THR A 24 8.92 12.39 7.76
CA THR A 24 7.47 12.18 7.95
C THR A 24 7.15 11.61 9.34
N GLY A 25 5.87 11.57 9.70
CA GLY A 25 5.40 10.96 10.95
C GLY A 25 5.33 9.42 10.95
N TYR A 26 5.69 8.76 9.84
CA TYR A 26 5.68 7.30 9.75
C TYR A 26 6.90 6.70 10.45
N ARG A 27 6.68 5.66 11.26
CA ARG A 27 7.72 4.98 12.04
C ARG A 27 8.48 3.95 11.20
N SER A 28 7.90 3.52 10.07
CA SER A 28 8.54 2.57 9.15
C SER A 28 7.91 2.59 7.77
N VAL A 29 8.66 2.09 6.78
CA VAL A 29 8.14 1.84 5.43
C VAL A 29 6.96 0.86 5.46
N THR A 30 7.03 -0.17 6.31
CA THR A 30 5.97 -1.16 6.48
C THR A 30 4.67 -0.54 6.98
N GLU A 31 4.74 0.40 7.93
CA GLU A 31 3.57 1.12 8.43
C GLU A 31 2.87 1.90 7.29
N TYR A 32 3.66 2.58 6.45
CA TYR A 32 3.14 3.29 5.30
C TYR A 32 2.49 2.36 4.27
N ILE A 33 3.12 1.20 3.99
CA ILE A 33 2.53 0.19 3.09
C ILE A 33 1.20 -0.34 3.66
N ILE A 34 1.14 -0.62 4.96
CA ILE A 34 -0.10 -1.04 5.62
C ILE A 34 -1.18 0.05 5.49
N PHE A 35 -0.82 1.31 5.70
CA PHE A 35 -1.73 2.44 5.51
C PHE A 35 -2.26 2.50 4.07
N LEU A 36 -1.39 2.37 3.06
CA LEU A 36 -1.79 2.37 1.66
C LEU A 36 -2.75 1.22 1.34
N ILE A 37 -2.48 0.01 1.84
CA ILE A 37 -3.38 -1.13 1.64
C ILE A 37 -4.75 -0.82 2.25
N ARG A 38 -4.80 -0.38 3.52
CA ARG A 38 -6.06 -0.05 4.20
C ARG A 38 -6.84 1.05 3.49
N LYS A 39 -6.14 2.02 2.90
CA LYS A 39 -6.76 3.13 2.17
C LYS A 39 -7.41 2.67 0.86
N ASN A 40 -6.77 1.76 0.12
CA ASN A 40 -7.23 1.37 -1.22
C ASN A 40 -8.09 0.10 -1.23
N LEU A 41 -7.99 -0.75 -0.20
CA LEU A 41 -8.73 -2.00 -0.13
C LEU A 41 -10.26 -1.85 -0.26
N PRO A 42 -10.93 -0.84 0.35
CA PRO A 42 -12.37 -0.66 0.19
C PRO A 42 -12.80 -0.42 -1.27
N ASP A 43 -11.98 0.27 -2.05
CA ASP A 43 -12.28 0.52 -3.45
C ASP A 43 -12.05 -0.74 -4.31
N LEU A 44 -11.08 -1.58 -3.94
CA LEU A 44 -10.83 -2.88 -4.57
C LEU A 44 -11.93 -3.90 -4.25
N GLU A 45 -12.50 -3.85 -3.05
CA GLU A 45 -13.61 -4.72 -2.59
C GLU A 45 -15.00 -4.21 -3.00
N SER A 46 -15.07 -3.06 -3.67
CA SER A 46 -16.34 -2.45 -4.09
C SER A 46 -17.13 -3.33 -5.05
N ASN A 47 -18.43 -3.49 -4.79
CA ASN A 47 -19.38 -4.13 -5.71
C ASN A 47 -19.70 -3.26 -6.94
N ASP A 48 -19.46 -1.95 -6.88
CA ASP A 48 -19.52 -1.08 -8.05
C ASP A 48 -18.34 -1.38 -8.98
N VAL A 49 -18.65 -1.95 -10.15
CA VAL A 49 -17.67 -2.37 -11.16
C VAL A 49 -16.81 -1.21 -11.63
N LYS A 50 -17.39 -0.02 -11.82
CA LYS A 50 -16.64 1.16 -12.29
C LYS A 50 -15.63 1.60 -11.25
N ARG A 51 -16.04 1.63 -9.98
CA ARG A 51 -15.16 1.98 -8.85
C ARG A 51 -14.02 0.97 -8.70
N ARG A 52 -14.31 -0.32 -8.79
CA ARG A 52 -13.32 -1.40 -8.72
C ARG A 52 -12.32 -1.35 -9.88
N LEU A 53 -12.80 -1.16 -11.12
CA LEU A 53 -11.94 -1.05 -12.30
C LEU A 53 -10.99 0.15 -12.21
N LYS A 54 -11.48 1.29 -11.71
CA LYS A 54 -10.63 2.47 -11.46
C LYS A 54 -9.55 2.18 -10.41
N ALA A 55 -9.90 1.51 -9.32
CA ALA A 55 -8.94 1.17 -8.26
C ALA A 55 -7.86 0.18 -8.73
N LEU A 56 -8.19 -0.68 -9.69
CA LEU A 56 -7.26 -1.60 -10.34
C LEU A 56 -6.43 -0.93 -11.47
N GLY A 57 -6.73 0.31 -11.83
CA GLY A 57 -6.03 1.06 -12.88
C GLY A 57 -6.50 0.77 -14.30
N TYR A 58 -7.68 0.18 -14.48
CA TYR A 58 -8.27 -0.08 -15.81
C TYR A 58 -9.04 1.13 -16.40
N LEU A 59 -9.40 2.11 -15.57
CA LEU A 59 -10.16 3.32 -15.92
C LEU A 59 -9.50 4.55 -15.29
#